data_AF-A0A8I5UXV3-F1
#
_entry.id   AF-A0A8I5UXV3-F1
#
_cell.length_a   1.000
_cell.length_b   1.000
_cell.length_c   1.000
_cell.angle_alpha   90.00
_cell.angle_beta   90.00
_cell.angle_gamma   90.00
#
_symmetry.space_group_name_H-M   'P 1'
#
loop_
_entity.id
_entity.type
_entity.pdbx_description
1 polymer ?
#
loop_
_entity_poly.entity_id
_entity_poly.type
_entity_poly.pdbx_seq_one_letter_code
_entity_poly.pdbx_strand_id
1 'polypeptide(L)'
;MKMITPLHSSLGDRVRLRLKEKKKKNLLYLGRHYPKGAGYFKRRLKNIFLKNKDVKNPEKIKELTAQGEFVMKELEALYFFRKYKAMKQRCYSDTNKN
;
A
#
# COMPACT_ATOMS: atom_id res chain seq x y z
N MET A 1 -24.04 -5.83 -35.80
CA MET A 1 -22.56 -5.66 -35.80
C MET A 1 -22.15 -4.91 -34.54
N LYS A 2 -21.25 -5.51 -33.74
CA LYS A 2 -20.61 -5.08 -32.46
C LYS A 2 -21.52 -4.89 -31.22
N MET A 3 -21.48 -5.94 -30.38
CA MET A 3 -21.93 -5.96 -28.99
C MET A 3 -21.08 -5.03 -28.13
N ILE A 4 -21.71 -4.04 -27.49
CA ILE A 4 -21.13 -3.34 -26.34
C ILE A 4 -21.70 -4.06 -25.11
N THR A 5 -20.98 -5.04 -24.58
CA THR A 5 -21.30 -5.62 -23.28
C THR A 5 -20.77 -4.70 -22.17
N PRO A 6 -21.54 -4.39 -21.12
CA PRO A 6 -21.04 -3.65 -19.98
C PRO A 6 -20.32 -4.62 -19.04
N LEU A 7 -18.98 -4.63 -19.06
CA LEU A 7 -18.16 -5.53 -18.25
C LEU A 7 -17.97 -5.01 -16.80
N HIS A 8 -19.05 -4.82 -16.02
CA HIS A 8 -18.91 -4.61 -14.57
C HIS A 8 -20.21 -4.82 -13.77
N SER A 9 -20.73 -6.04 -13.74
CA SER A 9 -21.94 -6.40 -12.99
C SER A 9 -21.70 -7.48 -11.92
N SER A 10 -20.93 -7.18 -10.87
CA SER A 10 -21.04 -7.93 -9.60
C SER A 10 -20.83 -7.04 -8.37
N LEU A 11 -21.58 -7.33 -7.31
CA LEU A 11 -21.47 -6.68 -5.99
C LEU A 11 -20.07 -6.94 -5.35
N GLY A 12 -19.45 -8.07 -5.69
CA GLY A 12 -18.09 -8.44 -5.29
C GLY A 12 -17.03 -7.54 -5.89
N ASP A 13 -17.22 -7.05 -7.12
CA ASP A 13 -16.29 -6.12 -7.75
C ASP A 13 -16.37 -4.73 -7.14
N ARG A 14 -17.54 -4.30 -6.65
CA ARG A 14 -17.70 -3.04 -5.91
C ARG A 14 -17.02 -3.08 -4.53
N VAL A 15 -17.13 -4.21 -3.82
CA VAL A 15 -16.41 -4.42 -2.55
C VAL A 15 -14.90 -4.46 -2.80
N ARG A 16 -14.45 -5.17 -3.85
CA ARG A 16 -13.05 -5.15 -4.30
C ARG A 16 -12.58 -3.75 -4.67
N LEU A 17 -13.37 -2.97 -5.40
CA LEU A 17 -13.01 -1.60 -5.77
C LEU A 17 -12.85 -0.72 -4.53
N ARG A 18 -13.78 -0.80 -3.57
CA ARG A 18 -13.71 -0.04 -2.31
C ARG A 18 -12.55 -0.47 -1.43
N LEU A 19 -12.26 -1.77 -1.32
CA LEU A 19 -11.06 -2.28 -0.64
C LEU A 19 -9.78 -1.81 -1.32
N LYS A 20 -9.75 -1.81 -2.66
CA LYS A 20 -8.62 -1.32 -3.47
C LYS A 20 -8.41 0.18 -3.29
N GLU A 21 -9.48 0.98 -3.24
CA GLU A 21 -9.42 2.42 -2.98
C GLU A 21 -8.99 2.76 -1.54
N LYS A 22 -9.55 2.08 -0.55
CA LYS A 22 -9.18 2.25 0.87
C LYS A 22 -7.71 1.88 1.09
N LYS A 23 -7.26 0.75 0.52
CA LYS A 23 -5.84 0.38 0.52
C LYS A 23 -4.96 1.43 -0.17
N LYS A 24 -5.39 1.98 -1.32
CA LYS A 24 -4.64 3.01 -2.06
C LYS A 24 -4.46 4.29 -1.24
N LYS A 25 -5.50 4.74 -0.51
CA LYS A 25 -5.41 5.90 0.38
C LYS A 25 -4.43 5.65 1.54
N ASN A 26 -4.51 4.49 2.19
CA ASN A 26 -3.60 4.11 3.27
C ASN A 26 -2.14 4.00 2.79
N LEU A 27 -1.90 3.38 1.63
CA LEU A 27 -0.57 3.31 1.00
C LEU A 27 0.00 4.69 0.70
N LEU A 28 -0.80 5.63 0.22
CA LEU A 28 -0.34 6.99 -0.05
C LEU A 28 0.09 7.72 1.23
N TYR A 29 -0.60 7.48 2.34
CA TYR A 29 -0.26 8.04 3.64
C TYR A 29 1.03 7.42 4.19
N LEU A 30 1.11 6.09 4.22
CA LEU A 30 2.28 5.34 4.69
C LEU A 30 3.53 5.62 3.84
N GLY A 31 3.35 5.80 2.52
CA GLY A 31 4.42 6.14 1.60
C GLY A 31 5.14 7.45 1.91
N ARG A 32 4.56 8.37 2.69
CA ARG A 32 5.24 9.59 3.15
C ARG A 32 6.46 9.31 4.01
N HIS A 33 6.44 8.21 4.73
CA HIS A 33 7.51 7.82 5.64
C HIS A 33 8.53 6.88 5.01
N TYR A 34 8.37 6.58 3.71
CA TYR A 34 9.30 5.73 2.97
C TYR A 34 10.69 6.38 2.92
N PRO A 35 11.80 5.63 3.08
CA PRO A 35 13.15 6.19 3.15
C PRO A 35 13.52 7.04 1.93
N LYS A 36 13.06 6.65 0.73
CA LYS A 36 13.27 7.37 -0.55
C LYS A 36 12.19 8.43 -0.84
N GLY A 37 11.28 8.69 0.10
CA GLY A 37 10.21 9.67 0.00
C GLY A 37 8.95 9.20 -0.73
N ALA A 38 7.86 9.96 -0.53
CA ALA A 38 6.53 9.65 -1.04
C ALA A 38 6.46 9.57 -2.57
N GLY A 39 7.21 10.43 -3.27
CA GLY A 39 7.21 10.51 -4.73
C GLY A 39 7.76 9.23 -5.37
N TYR A 40 8.88 8.71 -4.84
CA TYR A 40 9.48 7.46 -5.29
C TYR A 40 8.52 6.28 -5.10
N PHE A 41 7.90 6.21 -3.91
CA PHE A 41 6.95 5.15 -3.59
C PHE A 41 5.70 5.18 -4.49
N LYS A 42 5.12 6.37 -4.71
CA LYS A 42 3.98 6.54 -5.63
C LYS A 42 4.32 6.11 -7.05
N ARG A 43 5.51 6.45 -7.57
CA ARG A 43 5.95 6.03 -8.92
C ARG A 43 6.07 4.51 -9.01
N ARG A 44 6.68 3.86 -8.00
CA ARG A 44 6.81 2.39 -7.95
C ARG A 44 5.45 1.70 -7.90
N LEU A 45 4.54 2.14 -7.04
CA LEU A 45 3.16 1.62 -6.98
C LEU A 45 2.46 1.77 -8.33
N LYS A 46 2.51 2.96 -8.93
CA LYS A 46 1.90 3.22 -10.23
C LYS A 46 2.46 2.28 -11.31
N ASN A 47 3.77 2.08 -11.35
CA ASN A 47 4.40 1.15 -12.30
C ASN A 47 3.95 -0.29 -12.08
N ILE A 48 3.84 -0.76 -10.84
CA ILE A 48 3.39 -2.13 -10.55
C ILE A 48 1.92 -2.32 -10.99
N PHE A 49 1.05 -1.33 -10.74
CA PHE A 49 -0.33 -1.38 -11.20
C PHE A 49 -0.46 -1.33 -12.73
N LEU A 50 0.37 -0.52 -13.40
CA LEU A 50 0.39 -0.46 -14.87
C LEU A 50 0.88 -1.77 -15.49
N LYS A 51 1.97 -2.34 -14.97
CA LYS A 51 2.53 -3.61 -15.46
C LYS A 51 1.57 -4.79 -15.32
N ASN A 52 0.69 -4.77 -14.31
CA ASN A 52 -0.22 -5.86 -14.02
C ASN A 52 -1.68 -5.57 -14.42
N LYS A 53 -1.95 -4.51 -15.19
CA LYS A 53 -3.30 -4.08 -15.55
C LYS A 53 -4.07 -5.16 -16.33
N ASP A 54 -3.38 -5.88 -17.20
CA ASP A 54 -3.99 -6.83 -18.14
C ASP A 54 -3.89 -8.30 -17.65
N VAL A 55 -3.45 -8.51 -16.40
CA VAL A 55 -3.38 -9.85 -15.79
C VAL A 55 -4.79 -10.35 -15.49
N LYS A 56 -5.22 -11.39 -16.21
CA LYS A 56 -6.53 -12.05 -16.03
C LYS A 56 -6.47 -13.37 -15.27
N ASN A 57 -5.26 -13.92 -15.06
CA ASN A 57 -5.09 -15.19 -14.35
C ASN A 57 -5.41 -15.02 -12.85
N PRO A 58 -6.37 -15.79 -12.29
CA PRO A 58 -6.79 -15.67 -10.89
C PRO A 58 -5.68 -15.98 -9.88
N GLU A 59 -4.76 -16.90 -10.15
CA GLU A 59 -3.66 -17.25 -9.24
C GLU A 59 -2.67 -16.08 -9.14
N LYS A 60 -2.32 -15.52 -10.29
CA LYS A 60 -1.42 -14.36 -10.36
C LYS A 60 -2.01 -13.13 -9.68
N ILE A 61 -3.33 -12.95 -9.73
CA ILE A 61 -4.02 -11.89 -8.99
C ILE A 61 -3.89 -12.10 -7.47
N LYS A 62 -3.99 -13.34 -6.98
CA LYS A 62 -3.81 -13.65 -5.55
C LYS A 62 -2.38 -13.34 -5.11
N GLU A 63 -1.37 -13.77 -5.87
CA GLU A 63 0.04 -13.48 -5.59
C GLU A 63 0.33 -11.98 -5.53
N LEU A 64 -0.12 -11.22 -6.54
CA LEU A 64 0.06 -9.77 -6.59
C LEU A 64 -0.65 -9.05 -5.43
N THR A 65 -1.78 -9.59 -4.99
CA THR A 65 -2.51 -9.07 -3.83
C THR A 65 -1.73 -9.33 -2.54
N ALA A 66 -1.20 -10.54 -2.36
CA ALA A 66 -0.38 -10.91 -1.21
C ALA A 66 0.91 -10.09 -1.13
N GLN A 67 1.59 -9.86 -2.27
CA GLN A 67 2.75 -8.98 -2.35
C GLN A 67 2.40 -7.54 -1.93
N GLY A 68 1.25 -7.02 -2.38
CA GLY A 68 0.77 -5.70 -1.96
C GLY A 68 0.47 -5.60 -0.47
N GLU A 69 -0.03 -6.68 0.15
CA GLU A 69 -0.26 -6.76 1.59
C GLU A 69 1.02 -6.86 2.40
N PHE A 70 2.01 -7.58 1.89
CA PHE A 70 3.32 -7.66 2.52
C PHE A 70 3.97 -6.27 2.60
N VAL A 71 3.99 -5.53 1.48
CA VAL A 71 4.54 -4.17 1.43
C VAL A 71 3.78 -3.22 2.38
N MET A 72 2.47 -3.39 2.55
CA MET A 72 1.71 -2.61 3.54
C MET A 72 2.22 -2.85 4.96
N LYS A 73 2.35 -4.12 5.36
CA LYS A 73 2.79 -4.49 6.71
C LYS A 73 4.20 -4.00 7.00
N GLU A 74 5.11 -4.06 6.02
CA GLU A 74 6.45 -3.49 6.17
C GLU A 74 6.40 -1.97 6.43
N LEU A 75 5.55 -1.23 5.71
CA LEU A 75 5.41 0.20 5.91
C LEU A 75 4.79 0.56 7.27
N GLU A 76 3.81 -0.23 7.73
CA GLU A 76 3.25 -0.10 9.06
C GLU A 76 4.32 -0.36 10.14
N ALA A 77 5.11 -1.43 10.00
CA ALA A 77 6.21 -1.73 10.90
C ALA A 77 7.25 -0.61 10.93
N LEU A 78 7.63 -0.06 9.76
CA LEU A 78 8.52 1.10 9.66
C LEU A 78 7.95 2.34 10.37
N TYR A 79 6.64 2.59 10.24
CA TYR A 79 5.97 3.68 10.94
C TYR A 79 6.05 3.52 12.47
N PHE A 80 5.74 2.32 12.99
CA PHE A 80 5.84 2.03 14.42
C PHE A 80 7.28 2.11 14.94
N PHE A 81 8.25 1.58 14.18
CA PHE A 81 9.66 1.63 14.54
C PHE A 81 10.17 3.08 14.68
N ARG A 82 9.75 3.98 13.78
CA ARG A 82 10.10 5.41 13.89
C ARG A 82 9.47 6.07 15.11
N LYS A 83 8.20 5.78 15.41
CA LYS A 83 7.54 6.26 16.64
C LYS A 83 8.27 5.76 17.88
N TYR A 84 8.62 4.48 17.91
CA TYR A 84 9.40 3.88 18.99
C TYR A 84 10.76 4.56 19.15
N LYS A 85 11.50 4.80 18.05
CA LYS A 85 12.77 5.54 18.09
C LYS A 85 12.61 6.95 18.65
N ALA A 86 11.60 7.70 18.21
CA ALA A 86 11.34 9.05 18.69
C ALA A 86 10.96 9.08 20.18
N MET A 87 10.13 8.13 20.61
CA MET A 87 9.77 7.95 22.02
C MET A 87 11.00 7.61 22.87
N LYS A 88 11.79 6.63 22.44
CA LYS A 88 13.04 6.23 23.10
C LYS A 88 14.01 7.41 23.22
N GLN A 89 14.20 8.17 22.14
CA GLN A 89 15.10 9.33 22.15
C GLN A 89 14.72 10.35 23.23
N ARG A 90 13.42 10.60 23.44
CA ARG A 90 12.93 11.49 24.51
C ARG A 90 13.18 10.88 25.89
N CYS A 91 12.78 9.64 26.12
CA CYS A 91 12.92 9.00 27.43
C CYS A 91 14.37 8.91 27.94
N TYR A 92 15.36 8.70 27.07
CA TYR A 92 16.78 8.59 27.45
C TYR A 92 17.56 9.92 27.42
N SER A 93 16.97 11.01 26.88
CA SER A 93 17.59 12.33 26.99
C SER A 93 17.35 12.99 28.34
N ASP A 94 16.32 12.55 29.08
CA ASP A 94 16.01 13.00 30.43
C ASP A 94 16.88 12.29 31.50
N THR A 95 17.33 11.05 31.26
CA THR A 95 18.14 10.29 32.24
C THR A 95 19.63 10.62 32.25
N ASN A 96 20.13 11.32 31.24
CA ASN A 96 21.55 11.68 31.08
C ASN A 96 21.86 13.14 31.50
N LYS A 97 20.93 13.76 32.23
CA LYS A 97 21.00 15.16 32.70
C LYS A 97 21.09 15.31 34.22
N ASN A 98 21.37 14.23 34.95
CA ASN A 98 21.65 14.26 36.39
C ASN A 98 23.08 13.81 36.66
#